data_AF-A0A812IF52-F1
#
_entry.id   AF-A0A812IF52-F1
#
_cell.length_a   1.000
_cell.length_b   1.000
_cell.length_c   1.000
_cell.angle_alpha   90.00
_cell.angle_beta   90.00
_cell.angle_gamma   90.00
#
_symmetry.space_group_name_H-M   'P 1'
#
loop_
_entity.id
_entity.type
_entity.pdbx_description
1 polymer ?
#
loop_
_entity_poly.entity_id
_entity_poly.type
_entity_poly.pdbx_seq_one_letter_code
_entity_poly.pdbx_strand_id
1 'polypeptide(L)'
;QFYFNWFQKLHPDSVPESQWQDLVMYHVEPYFEGREHQIEIVLDESHGEHTLIADTGDLIKHEEILTMFVTPGSFEVPKEWTHAITKKLHELGYKNQAIDLEFIFTKDGPQLVEINSRYSYMGYWSWYTQVSQKCTLMHQPD
;
A
#
# COMPACT_ATOMS: atom_id res chain seq x y z
N GLN A 1 -18.50 1.43 -5.73
CA GLN A 1 -19.30 2.30 -6.64
C GLN A 1 -18.71 3.70 -6.61
N PHE A 2 -18.49 4.33 -7.76
CA PHE A 2 -17.96 5.71 -7.82
C PHE A 2 -19.09 6.72 -7.77
N TYR A 3 -18.96 7.71 -6.89
CA TYR A 3 -19.88 8.83 -6.80
C TYR A 3 -19.14 10.11 -7.16
N PHE A 4 -19.67 10.81 -8.16
CA PHE A 4 -19.16 12.11 -8.59
C PHE A 4 -20.05 13.20 -8.02
N ASN A 5 -19.47 14.16 -7.31
CA ASN A 5 -20.20 15.33 -6.85
C ASN A 5 -19.50 16.59 -7.36
N TRP A 6 -20.21 17.38 -8.15
CA TRP A 6 -19.70 18.64 -8.69
C TRP A 6 -19.97 19.74 -7.67
N PHE A 7 -18.91 20.20 -6.99
CA PHE A 7 -19.05 21.25 -5.99
C PHE A 7 -19.00 22.63 -6.65
N GLN A 8 -20.15 23.21 -6.98
CA GLN A 8 -20.26 24.64 -7.26
C GLN A 8 -20.51 25.38 -5.95
N LYS A 9 -19.46 25.89 -5.29
CA LYS A 9 -19.66 26.73 -4.11
C LYS A 9 -20.00 28.17 -4.51
N LEU A 10 -21.30 28.44 -4.52
CA LEU A 10 -22.01 29.56 -3.87
C LEU A 10 -21.45 30.98 -4.07
N HIS A 11 -21.99 31.74 -5.04
CA HIS A 11 -22.34 33.17 -4.98
C HIS A 11 -23.00 33.55 -6.32
N PRO A 12 -24.26 34.00 -6.38
CA PRO A 12 -24.91 34.32 -7.66
C PRO A 12 -24.31 35.53 -8.39
N ASP A 13 -23.46 36.33 -7.73
CA ASP A 13 -23.00 37.62 -8.27
C ASP A 13 -21.51 37.70 -8.59
N SER A 14 -20.80 36.58 -8.61
CA SER A 14 -19.41 36.55 -9.06
C SER A 14 -19.21 35.39 -10.01
N VAL A 15 -19.18 35.67 -11.31
CA VAL A 15 -18.59 34.78 -12.31
C VAL A 15 -17.14 35.22 -12.47
N PRO A 16 -16.14 34.50 -11.95
CA PRO A 16 -14.76 34.72 -12.33
C PRO A 16 -14.46 33.85 -13.55
N GLU A 17 -13.98 34.47 -14.62
CA GLU A 17 -13.35 33.77 -15.72
C GLU A 17 -12.19 32.90 -15.18
N SER A 18 -12.32 31.58 -15.34
CA SER A 18 -11.36 30.52 -14.93
C SER A 18 -11.16 30.32 -13.42
N GLN A 19 -12.11 29.67 -12.75
CA GLN A 19 -11.81 28.92 -11.52
C GLN A 19 -11.72 27.43 -11.87
N TRP A 20 -10.59 26.81 -11.54
CA TRP A 20 -10.46 25.36 -11.45
C TRP A 20 -11.56 24.86 -10.50
N GLN A 21 -12.49 24.08 -11.01
CA GLN A 21 -13.52 23.47 -10.18
C GLN A 21 -12.91 22.26 -9.49
N ASP A 22 -12.95 22.24 -8.16
CA ASP A 22 -12.52 21.08 -7.40
C ASP A 22 -13.48 19.91 -7.66
N LEU A 23 -12.98 18.88 -8.35
CA LEU A 23 -13.70 17.64 -8.55
C LEU A 23 -13.40 16.72 -7.36
N VAL A 24 -14.41 16.47 -6.53
CA VAL A 24 -14.29 15.53 -5.41
C VAL A 24 -14.89 14.18 -5.82
N MET A 25 -14.05 13.15 -5.78
CA MET A 25 -14.46 11.77 -6.05
C MET A 25 -14.55 10.99 -4.74
N TYR A 26 -15.68 10.29 -4.56
CA TYR A 26 -15.86 9.37 -3.45
C TYR A 26 -15.99 7.95 -3.97
N HIS A 27 -15.30 7.02 -3.29
CA HIS A 27 -15.43 5.60 -3.52
C HIS A 27 -16.07 4.95 -2.29
N VAL A 28 -17.11 4.14 -2.51
CA VAL A 28 -17.74 3.34 -1.45
C VAL A 28 -17.49 1.87 -1.71
N GLU A 29 -16.93 1.22 -0.70
CA GLU A 29 -16.52 -0.19 -0.69
C GLU A 29 -17.24 -0.96 0.44
N PRO A 30 -17.40 -2.29 0.30
CA PRO A 30 -17.80 -3.14 1.41
C PRO A 30 -16.78 -3.07 2.55
N TYR A 31 -17.28 -3.09 3.79
CA TYR A 31 -16.43 -3.23 4.96
C TYR A 31 -16.04 -4.70 5.14
N PHE A 32 -14.74 -4.97 5.30
CA PHE A 32 -14.22 -6.29 5.64
C PHE A 32 -13.83 -6.32 7.11
N GLU A 33 -14.42 -7.26 7.86
CA GLU A 33 -14.03 -7.51 9.25
C GLU A 33 -12.78 -8.40 9.28
N GLY A 34 -11.77 -8.01 10.06
CA GLY A 34 -10.60 -8.83 10.30
C GLY A 34 -9.36 -8.03 10.65
N ARG A 35 -8.24 -8.75 10.84
CA ARG A 35 -6.92 -8.14 10.97
C ARG A 35 -6.38 -7.84 9.58
N GLU A 36 -5.79 -6.66 9.44
CA GLU A 36 -5.10 -6.28 8.21
C GLU A 36 -3.67 -6.81 8.20
N HIS A 37 -3.26 -7.22 7.01
CA HIS A 37 -1.96 -7.78 6.71
C HIS A 37 -1.36 -7.06 5.52
N GLN A 38 -0.04 -7.15 5.41
CA GLN A 38 0.73 -6.42 4.43
C GLN A 38 1.80 -7.31 3.82
N ILE A 39 1.95 -7.24 2.49
CA ILE A 39 3.07 -7.85 1.76
C ILE A 39 3.75 -6.75 0.94
N GLU A 40 5.06 -6.62 1.12
CA GLU A 40 5.90 -5.83 0.20
C GLU A 40 6.38 -6.73 -0.92
N ILE A 41 6.06 -6.35 -2.15
CA ILE A 41 6.53 -7.01 -3.37
C ILE A 41 7.43 -6.07 -4.18
N VAL A 42 8.35 -6.65 -4.94
CA VAL A 42 9.12 -5.94 -5.95
C VAL A 42 8.79 -6.53 -7.31
N LEU A 43 8.27 -5.67 -8.19
CA LEU A 43 8.08 -6.01 -9.60
C LEU A 43 9.37 -5.69 -10.34
N ASP A 44 9.96 -6.69 -10.99
CA ASP A 44 11.20 -6.56 -11.75
C ASP A 44 11.00 -7.06 -13.18
N GLU A 45 11.05 -6.14 -14.16
CA GLU A 45 10.86 -6.42 -15.58
C GLU A 45 11.94 -7.36 -16.13
N SER A 46 13.14 -7.37 -15.54
CA SER A 46 14.23 -8.25 -15.95
C SER A 46 13.99 -9.72 -15.61
N HIS A 47 13.08 -9.98 -14.66
CA HIS A 47 12.65 -11.31 -14.27
C HIS A 47 11.21 -11.61 -14.77
N GLY A 48 10.66 -10.85 -15.72
CA GLY A 48 9.32 -11.10 -16.28
C GLY A 48 8.19 -10.88 -15.28
N GLU A 49 7.25 -11.83 -15.17
CA GLU A 49 6.16 -11.80 -14.18
C GLU A 49 6.63 -12.23 -12.77
N HIS A 50 7.93 -12.51 -12.57
CA HIS A 50 8.44 -12.95 -11.28
C HIS A 50 8.39 -11.80 -10.28
N THR A 51 7.56 -11.99 -9.26
CA THR A 51 7.43 -11.10 -8.12
C THR A 51 8.37 -11.57 -7.02
N LEU A 52 9.22 -10.68 -6.52
CA LEU A 52 9.97 -10.94 -5.29
C LEU A 52 9.13 -10.45 -4.11
N ILE A 53 8.90 -11.32 -3.12
CA ILE A 53 8.33 -10.89 -1.84
C ILE A 53 9.50 -10.40 -0.99
N ALA A 54 9.51 -9.11 -0.67
CA ALA A 54 10.58 -8.46 0.07
C ALA A 54 10.34 -8.51 1.59
N ASP A 55 9.09 -8.33 2.03
CA ASP A 55 8.73 -8.38 3.45
C ASP A 55 7.25 -8.73 3.65
N THR A 56 6.88 -9.16 4.85
CA THR A 56 5.50 -9.38 5.26
C THR A 56 5.28 -8.82 6.66
N GLY A 57 4.07 -8.33 6.94
CA GLY A 57 3.75 -7.86 8.28
C GLY A 57 2.28 -7.87 8.61
N ASP A 58 2.00 -7.94 9.91
CA ASP A 58 0.66 -7.69 10.42
C ASP A 58 0.51 -6.21 10.79
N LEU A 59 -0.58 -5.60 10.35
CA LEU A 59 -0.89 -4.21 10.68
C LEU A 59 -1.66 -4.12 11.99
N ILE A 60 -1.29 -3.13 12.80
CA ILE A 60 -1.95 -2.82 14.07
C ILE A 60 -2.42 -1.37 14.00
N LYS A 61 -3.73 -1.20 13.87
CA LYS A 61 -4.40 0.08 13.82
C LYS A 61 -5.07 0.38 15.17
N HIS A 62 -5.02 1.64 15.59
CA HIS A 62 -5.81 2.18 16.70
C HIS A 62 -6.57 3.39 16.18
N GLU A 63 -7.90 3.38 16.27
CA GLU A 63 -8.76 4.46 15.73
C GLU A 63 -8.47 4.76 14.24
N GLU A 64 -8.36 3.71 13.41
CA GLU A 64 -8.04 3.80 11.97
C GLU A 64 -6.62 4.32 11.64
N ILE A 65 -5.83 4.67 12.65
CA ILE A 65 -4.45 5.12 12.46
C ILE A 65 -3.52 3.91 12.59
N LEU A 66 -2.65 3.70 11.60
CA LEU A 66 -1.58 2.71 11.71
C LEU A 66 -0.63 3.09 12.85
N THR A 67 -0.54 2.22 13.86
CA THR A 67 0.29 2.45 15.05
C THR A 67 1.53 1.58 15.07
N MET A 68 1.45 0.36 14.54
CA MET A 68 2.55 -0.60 14.57
C MET A 68 2.40 -1.64 13.44
N PHE A 69 3.54 -2.21 13.06
CA PHE A 69 3.65 -3.37 12.17
C PHE A 69 4.49 -4.43 12.87
N VAL A 70 4.15 -5.70 12.69
CA VAL A 70 4.91 -6.84 13.22
C VAL A 70 5.43 -7.66 12.05
N THR A 71 6.76 -7.74 11.91
CA THR A 71 7.43 -8.53 10.87
C THR A 71 8.24 -9.69 11.48
N PRO A 72 8.32 -10.86 10.83
CA PRO A 72 7.49 -11.26 9.68
C PRO A 72 6.01 -11.37 10.09
N GLY A 73 5.10 -11.23 9.12
CA GLY A 73 3.66 -11.35 9.36
C GLY A 73 3.27 -12.74 9.87
N SER A 74 2.18 -12.84 10.64
CA SER A 74 1.75 -14.09 11.27
C SER A 74 1.01 -15.05 10.32
N PHE A 75 1.19 -14.90 9.01
CA PHE A 75 0.41 -15.56 7.98
C PHE A 75 1.30 -16.18 6.91
N GLU A 76 0.75 -17.16 6.20
CA GLU A 76 1.38 -17.69 5.00
C GLU A 76 0.97 -16.86 3.79
N VAL A 77 1.95 -16.48 2.97
CA VAL A 77 1.68 -15.69 1.76
C VAL A 77 0.82 -16.50 0.80
N PRO A 78 -0.39 -16.04 0.44
CA PRO A 78 -1.28 -16.77 -0.45
C PRO A 78 -0.77 -16.62 -1.90
N LYS A 79 0.04 -17.59 -2.34
CA LYS A 79 0.80 -17.52 -3.61
C LYS A 79 -0.08 -17.31 -4.84
N GLU A 80 -1.19 -18.04 -4.96
CA GLU A 80 -2.10 -17.93 -6.11
C GLU A 80 -2.76 -16.55 -6.19
N TRP A 81 -3.20 -16.03 -5.04
CA TRP A 81 -3.78 -14.69 -4.94
C TRP A 81 -2.75 -13.59 -5.24
N THR A 82 -1.54 -13.72 -4.68
CA THR A 82 -0.44 -12.77 -4.90
C THR A 82 -0.06 -12.75 -6.38
N HIS A 83 0.05 -13.92 -7.02
CA HIS A 83 0.33 -14.03 -8.45
C HIS A 83 -0.77 -13.41 -9.32
N ALA A 84 -2.05 -13.61 -8.97
CA ALA A 84 -3.16 -13.00 -9.70
C ALA A 84 -3.13 -11.46 -9.63
N ILE A 85 -2.77 -10.88 -8.48
CA ILE A 85 -2.60 -9.44 -8.32
C ILE A 85 -1.39 -8.94 -9.10
N THR A 86 -0.24 -9.58 -8.97
CA THR A 86 0.99 -9.12 -9.62
C THR A 86 0.88 -9.18 -11.13
N LYS A 87 0.23 -10.22 -11.67
CA LYS A 87 -0.11 -10.31 -13.09
C LYS A 87 -0.95 -9.11 -13.54
N LYS A 88 -2.01 -8.76 -12.81
CA LYS A 88 -2.83 -7.58 -13.13
C LYS A 88 -2.03 -6.28 -13.07
N LEU A 89 -1.13 -6.13 -12.10
CA LEU A 89 -0.27 -4.96 -11.99
C LEU A 89 0.68 -4.85 -13.20
N HIS A 90 1.25 -5.96 -13.65
CA HIS A 90 2.03 -6.01 -14.89
C HIS A 90 1.19 -5.63 -16.12
N GLU A 91 -0.03 -6.16 -16.26
CA GLU A 91 -0.97 -5.80 -17.34
C GLU A 91 -1.31 -4.30 -17.34
N LEU A 92 -1.34 -3.67 -16.16
CA LEU A 92 -1.55 -2.23 -15.98
C LEU A 92 -0.27 -1.38 -16.20
N GLY A 93 0.87 -2.03 -16.47
CA GLY A 93 2.13 -1.36 -16.79
C GLY A 93 3.03 -1.05 -15.60
N TYR A 94 2.75 -1.59 -14.41
CA TYR A 94 3.64 -1.45 -13.25
C TYR A 94 4.93 -2.25 -13.47
N LYS A 95 6.08 -1.62 -13.25
CA LYS A 95 7.40 -2.23 -13.46
C LYS A 95 8.50 -1.57 -12.64
N ASN A 96 9.53 -2.36 -12.29
CA ASN A 96 10.76 -1.93 -11.63
C ASN A 96 10.52 -1.07 -10.39
N GLN A 97 9.57 -1.49 -9.55
CA GLN A 97 9.18 -0.75 -8.36
C GLN A 97 8.71 -1.67 -7.22
N ALA A 98 8.91 -1.19 -6.00
CA ALA A 98 8.30 -1.76 -4.81
C ALA A 98 6.81 -1.39 -4.80
N ILE A 99 5.99 -2.38 -4.46
CA ILE A 99 4.55 -2.22 -4.26
C ILE A 99 4.21 -2.85 -2.93
N ASP A 100 3.39 -2.14 -2.19
CA ASP A 100 2.87 -2.53 -0.92
C ASP A 100 1.39 -2.93 -1.09
N LEU A 101 1.05 -4.13 -0.66
CA LEU A 101 -0.28 -4.72 -0.75
C LEU A 101 -0.86 -4.92 0.64
N GLU A 102 -1.92 -4.19 0.98
CA GLU A 102 -2.67 -4.35 2.22
C GLU A 102 -3.94 -5.16 1.96
N PHE A 103 -4.23 -6.13 2.83
CA PHE A 103 -5.34 -7.05 2.64
C PHE A 103 -5.85 -7.63 3.97
N ILE A 104 -7.07 -8.17 3.95
CA ILE A 104 -7.72 -8.83 5.09
C ILE A 104 -8.06 -10.26 4.72
N PHE A 105 -7.77 -11.22 5.59
CA PHE A 105 -8.29 -12.58 5.43
C PHE A 105 -9.74 -12.65 5.84
N THR A 106 -10.60 -13.02 4.89
CA THR A 106 -12.02 -13.30 5.12
C THR A 106 -12.31 -14.79 4.98
N LYS A 107 -13.55 -15.19 5.27
CA LYS A 107 -14.03 -16.57 5.03
C LYS A 107 -13.90 -17.01 3.56
N ASP A 108 -13.94 -16.04 2.63
CA ASP A 108 -13.89 -16.28 1.18
C ASP A 108 -12.45 -16.14 0.64
N GLY A 109 -11.47 -15.94 1.52
CA GLY A 109 -10.07 -15.74 1.19
C GLY A 109 -9.58 -14.29 1.39
N PRO A 110 -8.33 -14.01 0.98
CA PRO A 110 -7.74 -12.68 1.11
C PRO A 110 -8.46 -11.64 0.23
N GLN A 111 -8.88 -10.53 0.84
CA GLN A 111 -9.50 -9.38 0.18
C GLN A 111 -8.53 -8.21 0.18
N LEU A 112 -8.22 -7.71 -1.01
CA LEU A 112 -7.35 -6.54 -1.18
C LEU A 112 -8.04 -5.29 -0.63
N VAL A 113 -7.33 -4.53 0.19
CA VAL A 113 -7.78 -3.27 0.80
C VAL A 113 -7.12 -2.09 0.12
N GLU A 114 -5.79 -2.08 0.03
CA GLU A 114 -5.04 -0.95 -0.52
C GLU A 114 -3.83 -1.43 -1.32
N ILE A 115 -3.50 -0.68 -2.38
CA ILE A 115 -2.24 -0.82 -3.12
C ILE A 115 -1.49 0.49 -3.01
N ASN A 116 -0.28 0.42 -2.48
CA ASN A 116 0.64 1.53 -2.35
C ASN A 116 1.82 1.34 -3.31
N SER A 117 1.97 2.20 -4.31
CA SER A 117 3.09 2.14 -5.29
C SER A 117 4.38 2.74 -4.73
N ARG A 118 4.82 2.23 -3.58
CA ARG A 118 5.98 2.69 -2.82
C ARG A 118 6.50 1.56 -1.93
N TYR A 119 7.68 1.76 -1.34
CA TYR A 119 8.10 0.95 -0.21
C TYR A 119 7.07 1.05 0.91
N SER A 120 6.83 -0.09 1.55
CA SER A 120 6.09 -0.15 2.78
C SER A 120 6.79 0.66 3.87
N TYR A 121 6.03 1.09 4.87
CA TYR A 121 6.64 1.65 6.08
C TYR A 121 7.57 0.62 6.77
N MET A 122 7.29 -0.68 6.60
CA MET A 122 8.12 -1.80 7.07
C MET A 122 9.50 -1.83 6.38
N GLY A 123 9.51 -1.73 5.05
CA GLY A 123 10.73 -1.66 4.23
C GLY A 123 11.57 -0.41 4.53
N TYR A 124 10.92 0.73 4.80
CA TYR A 124 11.63 1.94 5.23
C TYR A 124 12.28 1.78 6.61
N TRP A 125 11.58 1.15 7.56
CA TRP A 125 12.10 0.88 8.90
C TRP A 125 13.27 -0.12 8.90
N SER A 126 13.17 -1.18 8.10
CA SER A 126 14.26 -2.16 7.97
C SER A 126 15.52 -1.52 7.39
N TRP A 127 15.39 -0.63 6.40
CA TRP A 127 16.52 0.16 5.89
C TRP A 127 17.11 1.08 6.96
N TYR A 128 16.28 1.84 7.68
CA TYR A 128 16.75 2.74 8.74
C TYR A 128 17.48 2.00 9.87
N THR A 129 16.94 0.88 10.33
CA THR A 129 17.56 0.06 11.38
C THR A 129 18.88 -0.55 10.92
N GLN A 130 18.98 -1.05 9.69
CA GLN A 130 20.24 -1.58 9.15
C GLN A 130 21.30 -0.49 8.96
N VAL A 131 20.92 0.68 8.45
CA VAL A 131 21.85 1.81 8.25
C VAL A 131 22.33 2.37 9.59
N SER A 132 21.42 2.53 10.56
CA SER A 132 21.77 2.99 11.91
C SER A 132 22.68 1.99 12.64
N GLN A 133 22.43 0.68 12.53
CA GLN A 133 23.32 -0.34 13.08
C GLN A 133 24.73 -0.30 12.46
N LYS A 134 24.83 -0.12 11.13
CA LYS A 134 26.13 0.04 10.45
C LYS A 134 26.86 1.31 10.89
N CYS A 135 26.16 2.43 11.13
CA CYS A 135 26.78 3.64 11.64
C CYS A 135 27.29 3.50 13.08
N THR A 136 26.56 2.78 13.94
CA THR A 136 27.00 2.51 15.33
C THR A 136 28.25 1.65 15.38
N LEU A 137 28.42 0.69 14.46
CA LEU A 137 29.62 -0.15 14.37
C LEU A 137 30.86 0.60 13.83
N MET A 138 30.68 1.70 13.11
CA MET A 138 31.79 2.55 12.63
C MET A 138 32.24 3.61 13.65
N HIS A 139 31.54 3.74 14.78
CA HIS A 139 31.84 4.70 15.84
C HIS A 139 32.23 4.05 17.17
N GLN A 140 32.51 2.75 17.19
CA GLN A 140 33.21 2.17 18.33
C GLN A 140 34.69 2.57 18.24
N PRO A 141 35.24 3.31 19.22
CA PRO A 141 36.68 3.51 19.30
C PRO A 141 37.33 2.16 19.67
N ASP A 142 38.49 1.89 19.05
CA ASP A 142 39.33 0.72 19.31
C ASP A 142 39.65 0.53 20.81
#